data_AF-A0A1T0C7Q8-F1
#
_entry.id   AF-A0A1T0C7Q8-F1
#
_cell.length_a   1.000
_cell.length_b   1.000
_cell.length_c   1.000
_cell.angle_alpha   90.00
_cell.angle_beta   90.00
_cell.angle_gamma   90.00
#
_symmetry.space_group_name_H-M   'P 1'
#
loop_
_entity.id
_entity.type
_entity.pdbx_description
1 polymer ?
#
loop_
_entity_poly.entity_id
_entity_poly.type
_entity_poly.pdbx_seq_one_letter_code
_entity_poly.pdbx_strand_id
1 'polypeptide(L)'
;MTNSPQDHSTDTIIATHTTTQRLEQENHHQKPSLYQLLLAEFAISRGQTDVGLDLYKQQAFKDNASPVFERALQLSLHHEDTPQSLQFATHWQKNNPAHTPALFYVAHLALQSSDYETASQTLKQILQYDPKADLSQLLQGIYPTEESEQRRLLATLQQLDSEQNWSLSVLQAGLLLQFDEAKLALLHINRALRQNPDNLAVINLKADILKQTASSDDVLTFLQQQQRKLPDNKELYLAQVRHLLALKKSQQAWQLLQRTHDRFTDDHELTLLAGLVGIDVADYAKAEQLLEHLLTDAHYQDQANHYLAISAERQHLYHRAYEFYANVNQAELVLNARKKMVAFALLQNQPNTALSIINDLRQQYPQYAHDADILQADILHQQGKHDDAKSILAMALQTYGNKEAILYAYTQLLDNQRDFALKQQLLTRLTHAYPDDSLYVLNLAELLLDNDPNSVKGQQLAQRIADVPFDDPNHDHHHHRRAIQLLARGALRQGDHAKVVAYLQDMYAIEADLQVGIMLLSAYHGLNDQQQVDKLLTDLQQRFGYDDAYFSNLDSNSPNK
;
A
#
# COMPACT_ATOMS: atom_id res chain seq x y z
N MET A 1 22.89 62.19 86.81
CA MET A 1 23.94 61.71 85.88
C MET A 1 23.57 60.31 85.44
N THR A 2 22.97 60.26 84.25
CA THR A 2 22.86 59.20 83.24
C THR A 2 23.22 57.75 83.58
N ASN A 3 22.18 56.92 83.51
CA ASN A 3 22.17 55.51 83.11
C ASN A 3 22.90 55.25 81.78
N SER A 4 23.48 54.06 81.64
CA SER A 4 23.21 53.16 80.50
C SER A 4 23.56 51.70 80.87
N PRO A 5 22.64 50.74 80.71
CA PRO A 5 22.91 49.30 80.84
C PRO A 5 23.60 48.76 79.58
N GLN A 6 24.56 47.85 79.77
CA GLN A 6 25.23 47.14 78.69
C GLN A 6 24.25 46.24 77.92
N ASP A 7 24.28 46.42 76.60
CA ASP A 7 23.43 45.79 75.60
C ASP A 7 23.95 44.36 75.31
N HIS A 8 23.38 43.37 75.98
CA HIS A 8 23.58 41.94 75.67
C HIS A 8 22.41 41.33 74.87
N SER A 9 21.46 42.15 74.42
CA SER A 9 20.29 41.70 73.65
C SER A 9 20.50 41.81 72.13
N THR A 10 21.39 42.69 71.68
CA THR A 10 21.72 42.87 70.25
C THR A 10 22.56 41.72 69.68
N ASP A 11 23.53 41.17 70.41
CA ASP A 11 24.39 40.09 69.88
C ASP A 11 23.65 38.75 69.66
N THR A 12 22.64 38.43 70.48
CA THR A 12 21.84 37.21 70.33
C THR A 12 20.79 37.34 69.21
N ILE A 13 20.26 38.55 68.98
CA ILE A 13 19.31 38.86 67.90
C ILE A 13 20.05 38.93 66.54
N ILE A 14 21.27 39.48 66.51
CA ILE A 14 22.10 39.51 65.30
C ILE A 14 22.58 38.09 64.94
N ALA A 15 22.98 37.25 65.90
CA ALA A 15 23.36 35.87 65.64
C ALA A 15 22.20 35.00 65.12
N THR A 16 20.97 35.19 65.63
CA THR A 16 19.77 34.49 65.16
C THR A 16 19.26 35.01 63.81
N HIS A 17 19.31 36.33 63.54
CA HIS A 17 19.02 36.87 62.21
C HIS A 17 20.05 36.46 61.16
N THR A 18 21.34 36.44 61.50
CA THR A 18 22.41 36.03 60.57
C THR A 18 22.31 34.54 60.27
N THR A 19 21.94 33.70 61.25
CA THR A 19 21.73 32.26 61.05
C THR A 19 20.45 31.99 60.25
N THR A 20 19.37 32.74 60.48
CA THR A 20 18.12 32.63 59.70
C THR A 20 18.30 33.11 58.25
N GLN A 21 19.02 34.21 58.02
CA GLN A 21 19.38 34.68 56.68
C GLN A 21 20.37 33.73 55.98
N ARG A 22 21.29 33.08 56.71
CA ARG A 22 22.16 32.04 56.15
C ARG A 22 21.37 30.80 55.75
N LEU A 23 20.43 30.35 56.59
CA LEU A 23 19.55 29.21 56.30
C LEU A 23 18.54 29.52 55.17
N GLU A 24 18.09 30.78 55.03
CA GLU A 24 17.29 31.25 53.90
C GLU A 24 18.14 31.35 52.61
N GLN A 25 19.36 31.88 52.68
CA GLN A 25 20.29 31.92 51.55
C GLN A 25 20.76 30.53 51.12
N GLU A 26 21.01 29.60 52.04
CA GLU A 26 21.33 28.20 51.75
C GLU A 26 20.12 27.46 51.14
N ASN A 27 18.90 27.71 51.62
CA ASN A 27 17.67 27.22 50.99
C ASN A 27 17.44 27.79 49.58
N HIS A 28 17.83 29.04 49.31
CA HIS A 28 17.72 29.66 47.98
C HIS A 28 18.65 29.02 46.94
N HIS A 29 19.78 28.45 47.35
CA HIS A 29 20.67 27.71 46.44
C HIS A 29 20.15 26.31 46.09
N GLN A 30 19.28 25.77 46.95
CA GLN A 30 18.66 24.47 46.75
C GLN A 30 17.42 24.50 45.85
N LYS A 31 16.80 25.67 45.58
CA LYS A 31 15.62 25.81 44.68
C LYS A 31 15.97 26.34 43.29
N PRO A 32 15.16 26.07 42.25
CA PRO A 32 15.34 26.63 40.91
C PRO A 32 15.51 28.16 40.91
N SER A 33 16.54 28.64 40.22
CA SER A 33 16.82 30.08 40.12
C SER A 33 16.03 30.68 38.97
N LEU A 34 15.12 31.62 39.27
CA LEU A 34 14.36 32.35 38.26
C LEU A 34 15.28 33.04 37.23
N TYR A 35 16.43 33.56 37.68
CA TYR A 35 17.42 34.15 36.78
C TYR A 35 17.96 33.12 35.76
N GLN A 36 18.31 31.91 36.22
CA GLN A 36 18.80 30.85 35.32
C GLN A 36 17.71 30.35 34.37
N LEU A 37 16.45 30.28 34.83
CA LEU A 37 15.32 29.91 33.97
C LEU A 37 15.02 30.98 32.91
N LEU A 38 15.10 32.26 33.25
CA LEU A 38 14.94 33.36 32.29
C LEU A 38 16.08 33.37 31.25
N LEU A 39 17.32 33.09 31.67
CA LEU A 39 18.43 32.92 30.73
C LEU A 39 18.18 31.75 29.77
N ALA A 40 17.63 30.65 30.27
CA ALA A 40 17.27 29.50 29.44
C ALA A 40 16.20 29.85 28.39
N GLU A 41 15.11 30.52 28.80
CA GLU A 41 14.06 30.95 27.87
C GLU A 41 14.56 31.99 26.85
N PHE A 42 15.46 32.91 27.24
CA PHE A 42 16.08 33.82 26.27
C PHE A 42 16.99 33.09 25.28
N ALA A 43 17.74 32.08 25.71
CA ALA A 43 18.55 31.25 24.80
C ALA A 43 17.66 30.53 23.79
N ILE A 44 16.58 29.87 24.25
CA ILE A 44 15.59 29.19 23.39
C ILE A 44 14.96 30.18 22.40
N SER A 45 14.55 31.36 22.84
CA SER A 45 13.95 32.39 21.97
C SER A 45 14.88 32.88 20.85
N ARG A 46 16.19 32.70 21.02
CA ARG A 46 17.24 33.06 20.04
C ARG A 46 17.69 31.88 19.19
N GLY A 47 17.00 30.74 19.28
CA GLY A 47 17.35 29.50 18.57
C GLY A 47 18.52 28.73 19.20
N GLN A 48 19.00 29.11 20.39
CA GLN A 48 20.06 28.42 21.12
C GLN A 48 19.46 27.39 22.09
N THR A 49 18.71 26.43 21.55
CA THR A 49 17.91 25.50 22.36
C THR A 49 18.76 24.60 23.26
N ASP A 50 19.91 24.14 22.78
CA ASP A 50 20.82 23.28 23.57
C ASP A 50 21.27 23.97 24.87
N VAL A 51 21.64 25.25 24.77
CA VAL A 51 22.06 26.07 25.92
C VAL A 51 20.91 26.25 26.90
N GLY A 52 19.70 26.50 26.39
CA GLY A 52 18.51 26.60 27.23
C GLY A 52 18.16 25.29 27.92
N LEU A 53 18.24 24.17 27.19
CA LEU A 53 17.98 22.83 27.71
C LEU A 53 18.97 22.46 28.82
N ASP A 54 20.26 22.71 28.65
CA ASP A 54 21.27 22.45 29.67
C ASP A 54 20.99 23.21 30.98
N LEU A 55 20.62 24.49 30.86
CA LEU A 55 20.22 25.30 32.01
C LEU A 55 18.98 24.73 32.69
N TYR A 56 17.97 24.33 31.92
CA TYR A 56 16.76 23.69 32.42
C TYR A 56 17.05 22.37 33.15
N LYS A 57 17.88 21.49 32.57
CA LYS A 57 18.30 20.23 33.17
C LYS A 57 19.04 20.44 34.49
N GLN A 58 19.94 21.43 34.56
CA GLN A 58 20.63 21.78 35.81
C GLN A 58 19.66 22.26 36.89
N GLN A 59 18.66 23.07 36.54
CA GLN A 59 17.66 23.54 37.50
C GLN A 59 16.66 22.46 37.92
N ALA A 60 16.40 21.46 37.07
CA ALA A 60 15.45 20.39 37.36
C ALA A 60 15.85 19.49 38.54
N PHE A 61 17.14 19.44 38.91
CA PHE A 61 17.65 18.65 40.05
C PHE A 61 17.65 19.39 41.39
N LYS A 62 17.06 20.59 41.42
CA LYS A 62 16.89 21.37 42.64
C LYS A 62 15.60 21.00 43.37
N ASP A 63 15.49 21.39 44.63
CA ASP A 63 14.34 21.12 45.48
C ASP A 63 13.08 21.78 44.92
N ASN A 64 11.96 21.03 44.97
CA ASN A 64 10.65 21.47 44.46
C ASN A 64 10.65 21.89 42.98
N ALA A 65 11.48 21.24 42.15
CA ALA A 65 11.68 21.59 40.75
C ALA A 65 10.82 20.78 39.75
N SER A 66 9.73 20.12 40.17
CA SER A 66 8.89 19.32 39.27
C SER A 66 8.42 20.06 38.00
N PRO A 67 7.91 21.31 38.07
CA PRO A 67 7.53 22.05 36.86
C PRO A 67 8.74 22.37 35.95
N VAL A 68 9.93 22.54 36.54
CA VAL A 68 11.17 22.79 35.80
C VAL A 68 11.64 21.51 35.12
N PHE A 69 11.50 20.37 35.77
CA PHE A 69 11.73 19.05 35.18
C PHE A 69 10.81 18.79 34.00
N GLU A 70 9.50 19.05 34.12
CA GLU A 70 8.55 18.85 33.03
C GLU A 70 8.92 19.69 31.80
N ARG A 71 9.30 20.96 32.01
CA ARG A 71 9.78 21.84 30.94
C ARG A 71 11.09 21.34 30.32
N ALA A 72 12.05 20.92 31.15
CA ALA A 72 13.32 20.35 30.70
C ALA A 72 13.11 19.06 29.88
N LEU A 73 12.21 18.20 30.34
CA LEU A 73 11.88 16.95 29.68
C LEU A 73 11.17 17.22 28.35
N GLN A 74 10.21 18.15 28.30
CA GLN A 74 9.58 18.56 27.05
C GLN A 74 10.62 19.00 26.02
N LEU A 75 11.57 19.85 26.41
CA LEU A 75 12.63 20.31 25.52
C LEU A 75 13.55 19.16 25.09
N SER A 76 13.94 18.28 26.02
CA SER A 76 14.73 17.07 25.76
C SER A 76 14.06 16.17 24.72
N LEU A 77 12.76 15.87 24.88
CA LEU A 77 11.99 15.04 23.94
C LEU A 77 11.91 15.60 22.51
N HIS A 78 12.03 16.93 22.33
CA HIS A 78 11.95 17.56 21.01
C HIS A 78 13.32 17.77 20.34
N HIS A 79 14.41 17.81 21.13
CA HIS A 79 15.71 18.30 20.67
C HIS A 79 16.87 17.32 20.91
N GLU A 80 16.67 16.27 21.70
CA GLU A 80 17.66 15.22 21.94
C GLU A 80 17.19 13.87 21.42
N ASP A 81 18.12 12.91 21.35
CA ASP A 81 17.75 11.54 21.05
C ASP A 81 17.06 10.85 22.25
N THR A 82 16.37 9.74 21.96
CA THR A 82 15.63 8.97 22.98
C THR A 82 16.54 8.49 24.12
N PRO A 83 17.76 7.95 23.88
CA PRO A 83 18.68 7.57 24.95
C PRO A 83 19.08 8.72 25.90
N GLN A 84 19.36 9.92 25.36
CA GLN A 84 19.68 11.10 26.18
C GLN A 84 18.49 11.53 27.04
N SER A 85 17.30 11.55 26.45
CA SER A 85 16.05 11.85 27.15
C SER A 85 15.78 10.84 28.26
N LEU A 86 15.98 9.55 27.97
CA LEU A 86 15.83 8.46 28.95
C LEU A 86 16.80 8.61 30.12
N GLN A 87 18.07 8.91 29.84
CA GLN A 87 19.09 9.10 30.87
C GLN A 87 18.70 10.25 31.81
N PHE A 88 18.24 11.36 31.25
CA PHE A 88 17.78 12.51 32.03
C PHE A 88 16.58 12.16 32.91
N ALA A 89 15.52 11.58 32.32
CA ALA A 89 14.31 11.19 33.05
C ALA A 89 14.59 10.15 34.14
N THR A 90 15.44 9.17 33.85
CA THR A 90 15.82 8.10 34.80
C THR A 90 16.61 8.65 35.98
N HIS A 91 17.58 9.54 35.73
CA HIS A 91 18.33 10.17 36.81
C HIS A 91 17.43 11.01 37.72
N TRP A 92 16.49 11.75 37.11
CA TRP A 92 15.53 12.54 37.86
C TRP A 92 14.57 11.67 38.68
N GLN A 93 14.05 10.59 38.11
CA GLN A 93 13.15 9.65 38.77
C GLN A 93 13.79 8.98 39.99
N LYS A 94 15.08 8.60 39.92
CA LYS A 94 15.81 8.02 41.05
C LYS A 94 15.87 8.95 42.27
N ASN A 95 15.99 10.26 42.05
CA ASN A 95 16.04 11.25 43.12
C ASN A 95 14.64 11.66 43.61
N ASN A 96 13.59 11.38 42.82
CA ASN A 96 12.21 11.77 43.11
C ASN A 96 11.25 10.55 42.98
N PRO A 97 11.43 9.49 43.80
CA PRO A 97 10.71 8.22 43.62
C PRO A 97 9.20 8.31 43.81
N ALA A 98 8.70 9.35 44.48
CA ALA A 98 7.27 9.59 44.69
C ALA A 98 6.58 10.29 43.49
N HIS A 99 7.33 10.76 42.49
CA HIS A 99 6.77 11.49 41.36
C HIS A 99 6.27 10.54 40.26
N THR A 100 5.00 10.18 40.34
CA THR A 100 4.36 9.20 39.44
C THR A 100 4.51 9.52 37.95
N PRO A 101 4.34 10.77 37.45
CA PRO A 101 4.48 11.05 36.02
C PRO A 101 5.87 10.69 35.46
N ALA A 102 6.93 10.80 36.27
CA ALA A 102 8.28 10.46 35.82
C ALA A 102 8.43 8.96 35.53
N LEU A 103 7.72 8.08 36.23
CA LEU A 103 7.70 6.65 35.93
C LEU A 103 7.16 6.37 34.53
N PHE A 104 6.09 7.06 34.12
CA PHE A 104 5.50 6.88 32.80
C PHE A 104 6.45 7.34 31.69
N TYR A 105 7.13 8.47 31.87
CA TYR A 105 8.13 8.94 30.91
C TYR A 105 9.33 8.00 30.79
N VAL A 106 9.86 7.52 31.93
CA VAL A 106 10.98 6.56 31.92
C VAL A 106 10.57 5.25 31.24
N ALA A 107 9.39 4.71 31.55
CA ALA A 107 8.91 3.49 30.91
C ALA A 107 8.68 3.67 29.40
N HIS A 108 8.08 4.79 28.97
CA HIS A 108 7.89 5.09 27.54
C HIS A 108 9.22 5.18 26.79
N LEU A 109 10.14 6.00 27.31
CA LEU A 109 11.45 6.24 26.68
C LEU A 109 12.31 4.97 26.65
N ALA A 110 12.27 4.16 27.71
CA ALA A 110 12.97 2.88 27.77
C ALA A 110 12.44 1.88 26.74
N LEU A 111 11.11 1.83 26.54
CA LEU A 111 10.52 1.01 25.50
C LEU A 111 10.91 1.49 24.10
N GLN A 112 10.92 2.81 23.85
CA GLN A 112 11.34 3.38 22.56
C GLN A 112 12.81 3.14 22.25
N SER A 113 13.68 3.16 23.26
CA SER A 113 15.11 2.93 23.10
C SER A 113 15.51 1.44 23.15
N SER A 114 14.55 0.52 23.15
CA SER A 114 14.77 -0.93 23.35
C SER A 114 15.52 -1.28 24.65
N ASP A 115 15.53 -0.39 25.64
CA ASP A 115 16.07 -0.64 26.97
C ASP A 115 15.01 -1.39 27.80
N TYR A 116 14.79 -2.66 27.46
CA TYR A 116 13.75 -3.46 28.08
C TYR A 116 14.04 -3.80 29.55
N GLU A 117 15.30 -3.72 30.00
CA GLU A 117 15.63 -3.89 31.41
C GLU A 117 15.07 -2.73 32.24
N THR A 118 15.38 -1.50 31.86
CA THR A 118 14.84 -0.30 32.50
C THR A 118 13.32 -0.24 32.35
N ALA A 119 12.78 -0.58 31.18
CA ALA A 119 11.34 -0.62 30.94
C ALA A 119 10.64 -1.60 31.89
N SER A 120 11.17 -2.83 32.02
CA SER A 120 10.61 -3.87 32.91
C SER A 120 10.57 -3.42 34.36
N GLN A 121 11.69 -2.89 34.87
CA GLN A 121 11.78 -2.43 36.25
C GLN A 121 10.78 -1.30 36.51
N THR A 122 10.68 -0.35 35.58
CA THR A 122 9.79 0.81 35.72
C THR A 122 8.32 0.42 35.60
N LEU A 123 7.96 -0.43 34.63
CA LEU A 123 6.61 -0.96 34.49
C LEU A 123 6.19 -1.77 35.72
N LYS A 124 7.09 -2.57 36.28
CA LYS A 124 6.85 -3.30 37.53
C LYS A 124 6.53 -2.35 38.69
N GLN A 125 7.27 -1.23 38.81
CA GLN A 125 6.96 -0.21 39.81
C GLN A 125 5.58 0.41 39.59
N ILE A 126 5.23 0.77 38.35
CA ILE A 126 3.91 1.32 38.01
C ILE A 126 2.80 0.32 38.42
N LEU A 127 2.95 -0.95 38.08
CA LEU A 127 1.97 -2.00 38.39
C LEU A 127 1.88 -2.33 39.90
N GLN A 128 2.96 -2.11 40.66
CA GLN A 128 2.92 -2.21 42.13
C GLN A 128 2.10 -1.08 42.77
N TYR A 129 2.16 0.12 42.21
CA TYR A 129 1.33 1.25 42.66
C TYR A 129 -0.11 1.09 42.22
N ASP A 130 -0.34 0.75 40.95
CA ASP A 130 -1.65 0.51 40.37
C ASP A 130 -1.59 -0.62 39.33
N PRO A 131 -2.03 -1.84 39.70
CA PRO A 131 -2.08 -2.99 38.79
C PRO A 131 -2.96 -2.76 37.54
N LYS A 132 -3.86 -1.77 37.59
CA LYS A 132 -4.81 -1.45 36.51
C LYS A 132 -4.50 -0.11 35.82
N ALA A 133 -3.31 0.45 36.05
CA ALA A 133 -2.87 1.70 35.43
C ALA A 133 -3.13 1.69 33.92
N ASP A 134 -3.71 2.75 33.37
CA ASP A 134 -3.91 2.86 31.93
C ASP A 134 -2.58 3.17 31.24
N LEU A 135 -2.00 2.17 30.59
CA LEU A 135 -0.75 2.28 29.84
C LEU A 135 -0.98 2.46 28.34
N SER A 136 -2.22 2.65 27.89
CA SER A 136 -2.54 2.67 26.45
C SER A 136 -1.79 3.75 25.69
N GLN A 137 -1.74 4.98 26.22
CA GLN A 137 -0.98 6.09 25.62
C GLN A 137 0.54 5.83 25.64
N LEU A 138 1.05 5.27 26.74
CA LEU A 138 2.47 4.95 26.90
C LEU A 138 2.95 3.92 25.87
N LEU A 139 2.11 2.92 25.57
CA LEU A 139 2.42 1.84 24.65
C LEU A 139 2.12 2.18 23.17
N GLN A 140 1.54 3.36 22.91
CA GLN A 140 1.25 3.78 21.54
C GLN A 140 2.54 3.91 20.73
N GLY A 141 2.59 3.25 19.58
CA GLY A 141 3.79 3.22 18.73
C GLY A 141 4.93 2.33 19.24
N ILE A 142 4.76 1.66 20.38
CA ILE A 142 5.74 0.69 20.89
C ILE A 142 5.50 -0.66 20.21
N TYR A 143 6.03 -0.79 19.00
CA TYR A 143 6.00 -2.03 18.24
C TYR A 143 7.25 -2.14 17.36
N PRO A 144 8.32 -2.82 17.82
CA PRO A 144 9.54 -2.95 17.05
C PRO A 144 9.30 -3.63 15.70
N THR A 145 10.00 -3.19 14.66
CA THR A 145 9.92 -3.82 13.32
C THR A 145 10.77 -5.09 13.23
N GLU A 146 11.89 -5.12 13.95
CA GLU A 146 12.81 -6.26 13.96
C GLU A 146 12.28 -7.41 14.83
N GLU A 147 12.24 -8.62 14.28
CA GLU A 147 11.76 -9.82 14.98
C GLU A 147 12.54 -10.08 16.28
N SER A 148 13.86 -9.84 16.28
CA SER A 148 14.71 -10.04 17.47
C SER A 148 14.37 -9.08 18.62
N GLU A 149 13.90 -7.87 18.30
CA GLU A 149 13.45 -6.87 19.27
C GLU A 149 12.06 -7.22 19.79
N GLN A 150 11.15 -7.63 18.90
CA GLN A 150 9.82 -8.13 19.28
C GLN A 150 9.90 -9.31 20.27
N ARG A 151 10.82 -10.26 20.05
CA ARG A 151 11.03 -11.41 20.96
C ARG A 151 11.54 -10.96 22.32
N ARG A 152 12.48 -10.00 22.36
CA ARG A 152 13.01 -9.44 23.62
C ARG A 152 11.95 -8.68 24.38
N LEU A 153 11.15 -7.85 23.70
CA LEU A 153 10.03 -7.14 24.30
C LEU A 153 9.01 -8.13 24.88
N LEU A 154 8.61 -9.16 24.11
CA LEU A 154 7.67 -10.17 24.59
C LEU A 154 8.20 -10.91 25.84
N ALA A 155 9.46 -11.36 25.82
CA ALA A 155 10.09 -12.03 26.95
C ALA A 155 10.12 -11.13 28.20
N THR A 156 10.38 -9.83 28.00
CA THR A 156 10.37 -8.82 29.07
C THR A 156 8.97 -8.69 29.68
N LEU A 157 7.95 -8.55 28.83
CA LEU A 157 6.56 -8.40 29.26
C LEU A 157 6.05 -9.66 29.98
N GLN A 158 6.50 -10.86 29.60
CA GLN A 158 6.10 -12.12 30.24
C GLN A 158 6.60 -12.26 31.69
N GLN A 159 7.63 -11.51 32.08
CA GLN A 159 8.14 -11.50 33.46
C GLN A 159 7.37 -10.54 34.38
N LEU A 160 6.49 -9.70 33.84
CA LEU A 160 5.70 -8.74 34.60
C LEU A 160 4.42 -9.40 35.14
N ASP A 161 4.13 -9.18 36.42
CA ASP A 161 2.82 -9.48 37.00
C ASP A 161 1.78 -8.46 36.49
N SER A 162 1.27 -8.73 35.29
CA SER A 162 0.48 -7.81 34.47
C SER A 162 -0.91 -8.36 34.15
N GLU A 163 -1.37 -9.42 34.82
CA GLU A 163 -2.64 -10.08 34.51
C GLU A 163 -3.87 -9.15 34.65
N GLN A 164 -3.77 -8.13 35.50
CA GLN A 164 -4.81 -7.13 35.74
C GLN A 164 -4.75 -5.93 34.77
N ASN A 165 -3.70 -5.83 33.95
CA ASN A 165 -3.47 -4.71 33.05
C ASN A 165 -3.88 -5.06 31.62
N TRP A 166 -4.94 -4.41 31.13
CA TRP A 166 -5.49 -4.70 29.81
C TRP A 166 -4.56 -4.21 28.68
N SER A 167 -3.90 -3.06 28.84
CA SER A 167 -3.04 -2.47 27.82
C SER A 167 -1.81 -3.33 27.55
N LEU A 168 -1.18 -3.87 28.60
CA LEU A 168 -0.08 -4.84 28.44
C LEU A 168 -0.55 -6.17 27.87
N SER A 169 -1.76 -6.62 28.25
CA SER A 169 -2.36 -7.82 27.67
C SER A 169 -2.60 -7.66 26.16
N VAL A 170 -3.00 -6.48 25.69
CA VAL A 170 -3.14 -6.16 24.25
C VAL A 170 -1.79 -6.23 23.55
N LEU A 171 -0.76 -5.59 24.09
CA LEU A 171 0.59 -5.61 23.50
C LEU A 171 1.16 -7.03 23.41
N GLN A 172 1.04 -7.81 24.49
CA GLN A 172 1.43 -9.23 24.50
C GLN A 172 0.67 -10.03 23.44
N ALA A 173 -0.65 -9.86 23.32
CA ALA A 173 -1.45 -10.54 22.31
C ALA A 173 -1.02 -10.17 20.88
N GLY A 174 -0.75 -8.88 20.63
CA GLY A 174 -0.29 -8.40 19.33
C GLY A 174 1.10 -8.93 18.95
N LEU A 175 2.03 -9.05 19.91
CA LEU A 175 3.34 -9.66 19.68
C LEU A 175 3.23 -11.18 19.42
N LEU A 176 2.44 -11.89 20.24
CA LEU A 176 2.20 -13.33 20.06
C LEU A 176 1.58 -13.65 18.71
N LEU A 177 0.70 -12.79 18.20
CA LEU A 177 0.08 -12.97 16.89
C LEU A 177 1.10 -12.95 15.73
N GLN A 178 2.18 -12.15 15.82
CA GLN A 178 3.24 -12.13 14.80
C GLN A 178 4.11 -13.39 14.80
N PHE A 179 4.19 -14.06 15.95
CA PHE A 179 4.93 -15.30 16.10
C PHE A 179 4.08 -16.54 15.80
N ASP A 180 2.93 -16.37 15.13
CA ASP A 180 1.94 -17.42 14.85
C ASP A 180 1.44 -18.14 16.13
N GLU A 181 1.59 -17.53 17.30
CA GLU A 181 1.16 -18.05 18.60
C GLU A 181 -0.28 -17.61 18.93
N ALA A 182 -1.17 -17.69 17.94
CA ALA A 182 -2.49 -17.09 18.01
C ALA A 182 -3.38 -17.67 19.14
N LYS A 183 -3.16 -18.93 19.54
CA LYS A 183 -3.84 -19.54 20.70
C LYS A 183 -3.44 -18.88 22.02
N LEU A 184 -2.16 -18.54 22.18
CA LEU A 184 -1.68 -17.80 23.35
C LEU A 184 -2.14 -16.34 23.29
N ALA A 185 -2.10 -15.71 22.11
CA ALA A 185 -2.63 -14.37 21.90
C ALA A 185 -4.12 -14.28 22.33
N LEU A 186 -4.91 -15.31 22.02
CA LEU A 186 -6.32 -15.40 22.39
C LEU A 186 -6.52 -15.37 23.92
N LEU A 187 -5.62 -15.97 24.69
CA LEU A 187 -5.68 -15.96 26.16
C LEU A 187 -5.45 -14.54 26.71
N HIS A 188 -4.44 -13.83 26.19
CA HIS A 188 -4.15 -12.45 26.61
C HIS A 188 -5.25 -11.48 26.19
N ILE A 189 -5.74 -11.55 24.95
CA ILE A 189 -6.79 -10.63 24.49
C ILE A 189 -8.13 -10.85 25.18
N ASN A 190 -8.45 -12.10 25.58
CA ASN A 190 -9.64 -12.39 26.37
C ASN A 190 -9.57 -11.79 27.78
N ARG A 191 -8.37 -11.68 28.38
CA ARG A 191 -8.18 -10.94 29.65
C ARG A 191 -8.43 -9.46 29.44
N ALA A 192 -7.80 -8.86 28.42
CA ALA A 192 -7.98 -7.46 28.08
C ALA A 192 -9.47 -7.12 27.85
N LEU A 193 -10.19 -7.94 27.09
CA LEU A 193 -11.61 -7.72 26.80
C LEU A 193 -12.51 -7.86 28.03
N ARG A 194 -12.15 -8.70 29.01
CA ARG A 194 -12.91 -8.77 30.28
C ARG A 194 -12.76 -7.50 31.11
N GLN A 195 -11.58 -6.86 31.03
CA GLN A 195 -11.27 -5.65 31.79
C GLN A 195 -11.78 -4.39 31.09
N ASN A 196 -11.72 -4.36 29.77
CA ASN A 196 -12.16 -3.24 28.94
C ASN A 196 -13.05 -3.75 27.77
N PRO A 197 -14.32 -4.12 28.05
CA PRO A 197 -15.18 -4.83 27.11
C PRO A 197 -15.62 -4.00 25.90
N ASP A 198 -15.59 -2.67 26.02
CA ASP A 198 -16.11 -1.75 25.01
C ASP A 198 -14.98 -1.11 24.18
N ASN A 199 -13.73 -1.46 24.46
CA ASN A 199 -12.57 -0.91 23.75
C ASN A 199 -12.44 -1.53 22.34
N LEU A 200 -12.59 -0.68 21.32
CA LEU A 200 -12.53 -1.09 19.93
C LEU A 200 -11.21 -1.77 19.52
N ALA A 201 -10.06 -1.26 19.98
CA ALA A 201 -8.77 -1.83 19.63
C ALA A 201 -8.65 -3.27 20.16
N VAL A 202 -9.16 -3.52 21.37
CA VAL A 202 -9.22 -4.86 21.98
C VAL A 202 -10.14 -5.78 21.19
N ILE A 203 -11.33 -5.30 20.80
CA ILE A 203 -12.30 -6.05 20.01
C ILE A 203 -11.72 -6.43 18.64
N ASN A 204 -11.11 -5.48 17.94
CA ASN A 204 -10.54 -5.68 16.61
C ASN A 204 -9.38 -6.69 16.65
N LEU A 205 -8.45 -6.53 17.59
CA LEU A 205 -7.34 -7.48 17.75
C LEU A 205 -7.86 -8.88 18.07
N LYS A 206 -8.91 -9.02 18.89
CA LYS A 206 -9.53 -10.33 19.12
C LYS A 206 -10.15 -10.91 17.85
N ALA A 207 -10.84 -10.10 17.04
CA ALA A 207 -11.39 -10.56 15.77
C ALA A 207 -10.28 -11.05 14.83
N ASP A 208 -9.14 -10.36 14.78
CA ASP A 208 -7.99 -10.77 13.96
C ASP A 208 -7.34 -12.07 14.46
N ILE A 209 -7.20 -12.23 15.78
CA ILE A 209 -6.75 -13.49 16.39
C ILE A 209 -7.72 -14.64 16.07
N LEU A 210 -9.04 -14.40 16.12
CA LEU A 210 -10.04 -15.41 15.81
C LEU A 210 -10.00 -15.83 14.33
N LYS A 211 -9.70 -14.93 13.40
CA LYS A 211 -9.56 -15.29 11.96
C LYS A 211 -8.46 -16.33 11.72
N GLN A 212 -7.44 -16.40 12.59
CA GLN A 212 -6.36 -17.39 12.49
C GLN A 212 -6.63 -18.67 13.30
N THR A 213 -7.49 -18.61 14.32
CA THR A 213 -7.63 -19.70 15.32
C THR A 213 -8.99 -20.39 15.33
N ALA A 214 -10.00 -19.77 14.74
CA ALA A 214 -11.39 -20.20 14.80
C ALA A 214 -12.02 -20.29 13.41
N SER A 215 -13.23 -20.85 13.35
CA SER A 215 -13.98 -20.87 12.09
C SER A 215 -14.45 -19.47 11.71
N SER A 216 -14.69 -19.23 10.43
CA SER A 216 -15.27 -17.95 9.97
C SER A 216 -16.62 -17.63 10.64
N ASP A 217 -17.41 -18.65 10.97
CA ASP A 217 -18.70 -18.46 11.64
C ASP A 217 -18.53 -18.01 13.10
N ASP A 218 -17.45 -18.44 13.77
CA ASP A 218 -17.10 -17.95 15.12
C ASP A 218 -16.70 -16.48 15.11
N VAL A 219 -15.92 -16.06 14.10
CA VAL A 219 -15.53 -14.64 13.91
C VAL A 219 -16.78 -13.78 13.70
N LEU A 220 -17.68 -14.20 12.80
CA LEU A 220 -18.94 -13.49 12.54
C LEU A 220 -19.82 -13.43 13.79
N THR A 221 -19.93 -14.54 14.53
CA THR A 221 -20.69 -14.60 15.78
C THR A 221 -20.12 -13.62 16.81
N PHE A 222 -18.79 -13.57 16.97
CA PHE A 222 -18.12 -12.63 17.86
C PHE A 222 -18.40 -11.17 17.48
N LEU A 223 -18.25 -10.81 16.20
CA LEU A 223 -18.50 -9.44 15.72
C LEU A 223 -19.97 -9.04 15.93
N GLN A 224 -20.92 -9.91 15.62
CA GLN A 224 -22.35 -9.66 15.85
C GLN A 224 -22.68 -9.48 17.33
N GLN A 225 -22.02 -10.23 18.22
CA GLN A 225 -22.17 -10.03 19.67
C GLN A 225 -21.67 -8.64 20.10
N GLN A 226 -20.54 -8.16 19.55
CA GLN A 226 -20.04 -6.83 19.88
C GLN A 226 -20.92 -5.72 19.29
N GLN A 227 -21.45 -5.88 18.08
CA GLN A 227 -22.41 -4.94 17.49
C GLN A 227 -23.67 -4.79 18.35
N ARG A 228 -24.18 -5.88 18.94
CA ARG A 228 -25.33 -5.79 19.86
C ARG A 228 -25.04 -4.99 21.12
N LYS A 229 -23.78 -5.01 21.58
CA LYS A 229 -23.32 -4.24 22.75
C LYS A 229 -23.03 -2.79 22.39
N LEU A 230 -22.43 -2.56 21.23
CA LEU A 230 -21.99 -1.26 20.72
C LEU A 230 -22.69 -0.97 19.37
N PRO A 231 -24.03 -0.78 19.38
CA PRO A 231 -24.81 -0.71 18.15
C PRO A 231 -24.54 0.53 17.30
N ASP A 232 -24.00 1.59 17.90
CA ASP A 232 -23.71 2.87 17.24
C ASP A 232 -22.24 2.97 16.78
N ASN A 233 -21.50 1.86 16.86
CA ASN A 233 -20.11 1.81 16.45
C ASN A 233 -19.96 1.24 15.04
N LYS A 234 -19.85 2.12 14.05
CA LYS A 234 -19.79 1.73 12.62
C LYS A 234 -18.63 0.78 12.28
N GLU A 235 -17.49 0.91 12.95
CA GLU A 235 -16.30 0.09 12.66
C GLU A 235 -16.55 -1.40 12.87
N LEU A 236 -17.43 -1.79 13.80
CA LEU A 236 -17.79 -3.19 14.02
C LEU A 236 -18.59 -3.78 12.85
N TYR A 237 -19.43 -2.97 12.21
CA TYR A 237 -20.16 -3.38 11.01
C TYR A 237 -19.21 -3.49 9.83
N LEU A 238 -18.33 -2.49 9.64
CA LEU A 238 -17.31 -2.51 8.60
C LEU A 238 -16.34 -3.69 8.75
N ALA A 239 -15.93 -4.04 9.98
CA ALA A 239 -15.11 -5.23 10.24
C ALA A 239 -15.81 -6.52 9.78
N GLN A 240 -17.11 -6.65 10.05
CA GLN A 240 -17.90 -7.81 9.59
C GLN A 240 -18.06 -7.82 8.06
N VAL A 241 -18.32 -6.66 7.44
CA VAL A 241 -18.40 -6.50 5.98
C VAL A 241 -17.09 -6.93 5.32
N ARG A 242 -15.94 -6.38 5.78
CA ARG A 242 -14.60 -6.73 5.26
C ARG A 242 -14.35 -8.24 5.38
N HIS A 243 -14.74 -8.85 6.50
CA HIS A 243 -14.59 -10.30 6.68
C HIS A 243 -15.48 -11.10 5.71
N LEU A 244 -16.73 -10.71 5.51
CA LEU A 244 -17.63 -11.36 4.55
C LEU A 244 -17.12 -11.25 3.10
N LEU A 245 -16.58 -10.10 2.72
CA LEU A 245 -15.99 -9.88 1.39
C LEU A 245 -14.74 -10.75 1.18
N ALA A 246 -13.87 -10.87 2.18
CA ALA A 246 -12.71 -11.77 2.13
C ALA A 246 -13.10 -13.24 1.92
N LEU A 247 -14.28 -13.64 2.43
CA LEU A 247 -14.86 -14.97 2.23
C LEU A 247 -15.65 -15.11 0.92
N LYS A 248 -15.60 -14.10 0.03
CA LYS A 248 -16.39 -14.02 -1.21
C LYS A 248 -17.91 -14.10 -0.97
N LYS A 249 -18.39 -13.75 0.23
CA LYS A 249 -19.82 -13.71 0.61
C LYS A 249 -20.43 -12.32 0.33
N SER A 250 -20.24 -11.79 -0.88
CA SER A 250 -20.63 -10.41 -1.24
C SER A 250 -22.12 -10.12 -1.03
N GLN A 251 -23.01 -11.08 -1.30
CA GLN A 251 -24.44 -10.92 -1.05
C GLN A 251 -24.77 -10.66 0.43
N GLN A 252 -24.10 -11.35 1.34
CA GLN A 252 -24.30 -11.17 2.78
C GLN A 252 -23.71 -9.84 3.25
N ALA A 253 -22.53 -9.47 2.73
CA ALA A 253 -21.91 -8.19 3.00
C ALA A 253 -22.83 -7.03 2.58
N TRP A 254 -23.42 -7.12 1.39
CA TRP A 254 -24.36 -6.14 0.87
C TRP A 254 -25.63 -6.03 1.74
N GLN A 255 -26.25 -7.16 2.12
CA GLN A 255 -27.42 -7.14 3.02
C GLN A 255 -27.12 -6.53 4.40
N LEU A 256 -25.88 -6.67 4.88
CA LEU A 256 -25.44 -6.05 6.12
C LEU A 256 -25.26 -4.54 5.91
N LEU A 257 -24.60 -4.13 4.82
CA LEU A 257 -24.39 -2.72 4.47
C LEU A 257 -25.72 -1.97 4.34
N GLN A 258 -26.74 -2.56 3.71
CA GLN A 258 -28.07 -1.96 3.63
C GLN A 258 -28.68 -1.69 5.01
N ARG A 259 -28.69 -2.69 5.88
CA ARG A 259 -29.18 -2.54 7.26
C ARG A 259 -28.36 -1.56 8.08
N THR A 260 -27.07 -1.44 7.78
CA THR A 260 -26.16 -0.51 8.46
C THR A 260 -26.40 0.91 7.98
N HIS A 261 -26.63 1.11 6.68
CA HIS A 261 -26.96 2.41 6.10
C HIS A 261 -28.25 3.00 6.70
N ASP A 262 -29.29 2.18 6.91
CA ASP A 262 -30.52 2.62 7.58
C ASP A 262 -30.28 3.19 9.00
N ARG A 263 -29.17 2.80 9.65
CA ARG A 263 -28.75 3.30 10.96
C ARG A 263 -27.82 4.51 10.87
N PHE A 264 -26.93 4.53 9.89
CA PHE A 264 -25.93 5.58 9.68
C PHE A 264 -26.20 6.29 8.35
N THR A 265 -27.39 6.88 8.21
CA THR A 265 -27.87 7.46 6.94
C THR A 265 -26.99 8.58 6.43
N ASP A 266 -26.38 9.34 7.36
CA ASP A 266 -25.54 10.49 7.04
C ASP A 266 -24.06 10.10 6.82
N ASP A 267 -23.73 8.80 6.92
CA ASP A 267 -22.37 8.30 6.69
C ASP A 267 -22.19 8.02 5.18
N HIS A 268 -21.64 9.00 4.48
CA HIS A 268 -21.42 8.95 3.04
C HIS A 268 -20.38 7.88 2.63
N GLU A 269 -19.39 7.59 3.49
CA GLU A 269 -18.40 6.54 3.23
C GLU A 269 -19.06 5.16 3.24
N LEU A 270 -19.93 4.90 4.23
CA LEU A 270 -20.72 3.67 4.29
C LEU A 270 -21.68 3.57 3.11
N THR A 271 -22.32 4.67 2.74
CA THR A 271 -23.25 4.75 1.60
C THR A 271 -22.53 4.43 0.29
N LEU A 272 -21.34 4.99 0.09
CA LEU A 272 -20.48 4.70 -1.04
C LEU A 272 -20.18 3.20 -1.08
N LEU A 273 -19.62 2.65 0.00
CA LEU A 273 -19.29 1.22 0.10
C LEU A 273 -20.51 0.31 -0.20
N ALA A 274 -21.69 0.65 0.33
CA ALA A 274 -22.93 -0.07 0.05
C ALA A 274 -23.31 -0.04 -1.43
N GLY A 275 -23.16 1.11 -2.09
CA GLY A 275 -23.34 1.27 -3.53
C GLY A 275 -22.38 0.41 -4.34
N LEU A 276 -21.08 0.46 -4.05
CA LEU A 276 -20.05 -0.33 -4.76
C LEU A 276 -20.32 -1.83 -4.65
N VAL A 277 -20.53 -2.33 -3.43
CA VAL A 277 -20.81 -3.76 -3.22
C VAL A 277 -22.14 -4.15 -3.88
N GLY A 278 -23.12 -3.24 -3.92
CA GLY A 278 -24.38 -3.42 -4.62
C GLY A 278 -24.22 -3.62 -6.14
N ILE A 279 -23.36 -2.82 -6.77
CA ILE A 279 -23.00 -2.98 -8.19
C ILE A 279 -22.32 -4.34 -8.44
N ASP A 280 -21.47 -4.79 -7.52
CA ASP A 280 -20.77 -6.08 -7.65
C ASP A 280 -21.68 -7.30 -7.48
N VAL A 281 -22.73 -7.19 -6.69
CA VAL A 281 -23.77 -8.25 -6.59
C VAL A 281 -24.91 -8.07 -7.60
N ALA A 282 -24.79 -7.10 -8.51
CA ALA A 282 -25.76 -6.77 -9.55
C ALA A 282 -27.16 -6.33 -9.05
N ASP A 283 -27.29 -5.84 -7.81
CA ASP A 283 -28.49 -5.11 -7.38
C ASP A 283 -28.33 -3.62 -7.76
N TYR A 284 -28.33 -3.37 -9.06
CA TYR A 284 -28.07 -2.05 -9.63
C TYR A 284 -29.09 -1.01 -9.17
N ALA A 285 -30.37 -1.37 -9.09
CA ALA A 285 -31.44 -0.43 -8.74
C ALA A 285 -31.22 0.21 -7.37
N LYS A 286 -30.93 -0.60 -6.34
CA LYS A 286 -30.67 -0.05 -5.00
C LYS A 286 -29.28 0.57 -4.87
N ALA A 287 -28.29 0.01 -5.55
CA ALA A 287 -26.94 0.57 -5.56
C ALA A 287 -26.93 1.99 -6.16
N GLU A 288 -27.64 2.18 -7.27
CA GLU A 288 -27.77 3.50 -7.92
C GLU A 288 -28.50 4.49 -7.03
N GLN A 289 -29.58 4.08 -6.34
CA GLN A 289 -30.26 4.97 -5.38
C GLN A 289 -29.33 5.48 -4.27
N LEU A 290 -28.47 4.62 -3.74
CA LEU A 290 -27.48 5.01 -2.72
C LEU A 290 -26.45 5.99 -3.29
N LEU A 291 -25.93 5.72 -4.48
CA LEU A 291 -24.92 6.56 -5.13
C LEU A 291 -25.50 7.90 -5.61
N GLU A 292 -26.75 7.93 -6.07
CA GLU A 292 -27.45 9.16 -6.47
C GLU A 292 -27.61 10.11 -5.28
N HIS A 293 -27.79 9.61 -4.05
CA HIS A 293 -27.81 10.43 -2.85
C HIS A 293 -26.48 11.19 -2.64
N LEU A 294 -25.36 10.54 -2.94
CA LEU A 294 -24.02 11.10 -2.81
C LEU A 294 -23.69 12.18 -3.84
N LEU A 295 -24.48 12.32 -4.92
CA LEU A 295 -24.30 13.40 -5.90
C LEU A 295 -24.53 14.79 -5.29
N THR A 296 -25.19 14.87 -4.14
CA THR A 296 -25.46 16.13 -3.43
C THR A 296 -24.28 16.62 -2.58
N ASP A 297 -23.31 15.74 -2.27
CA ASP A 297 -22.10 16.08 -1.54
C ASP A 297 -20.93 16.26 -2.51
N ALA A 298 -20.37 17.47 -2.55
CA ALA A 298 -19.23 17.81 -3.39
C ALA A 298 -17.99 16.93 -3.15
N HIS A 299 -17.81 16.36 -1.95
CA HIS A 299 -16.69 15.47 -1.65
C HIS A 299 -16.83 14.09 -2.32
N TYR A 300 -18.07 13.63 -2.52
CA TYR A 300 -18.36 12.30 -3.07
C TYR A 300 -18.94 12.35 -4.48
N GLN A 301 -19.33 13.53 -4.98
CA GLN A 301 -19.99 13.71 -6.27
C GLN A 301 -19.25 13.05 -7.43
N ASP A 302 -17.93 13.24 -7.52
CA ASP A 302 -17.11 12.66 -8.59
C ASP A 302 -17.02 11.13 -8.49
N GLN A 303 -16.86 10.60 -7.28
CA GLN A 303 -16.84 9.16 -7.03
C GLN A 303 -18.21 8.52 -7.34
N ALA A 304 -19.30 9.16 -6.90
CA ALA A 304 -20.66 8.75 -7.17
C ALA A 304 -20.94 8.71 -8.68
N ASN A 305 -20.61 9.78 -9.41
CA ASN A 305 -20.70 9.80 -10.88
C ASN A 305 -19.87 8.67 -11.51
N HIS A 306 -18.65 8.46 -11.04
CA HIS A 306 -17.78 7.39 -11.57
C HIS A 306 -18.41 5.99 -11.40
N TYR A 307 -18.95 5.68 -10.22
CA TYR A 307 -19.55 4.37 -9.96
C TYR A 307 -20.94 4.21 -10.57
N LEU A 308 -21.74 5.27 -10.67
CA LEU A 308 -22.98 5.27 -11.44
C LEU A 308 -22.72 4.99 -12.92
N ALA A 309 -21.64 5.53 -13.47
CA ALA A 309 -21.22 5.23 -14.84
C ALA A 309 -20.84 3.75 -15.01
N ILE A 310 -20.10 3.17 -14.06
CA ILE A 310 -19.75 1.74 -14.05
C ILE A 310 -21.01 0.87 -13.95
N SER A 311 -21.97 1.24 -13.09
CA SER A 311 -23.27 0.55 -12.97
C SER A 311 -24.00 0.53 -14.31
N ALA A 312 -24.10 1.69 -14.96
CA ALA A 312 -24.74 1.82 -16.26
C ALA A 312 -23.98 1.04 -17.36
N GLU A 313 -22.64 1.04 -17.35
CA GLU A 313 -21.81 0.28 -18.28
C GLU A 313 -22.06 -1.23 -18.14
N ARG A 314 -22.10 -1.76 -16.92
CA ARG A 314 -22.36 -3.20 -16.66
C ARG A 314 -23.77 -3.63 -17.09
N GLN A 315 -24.72 -2.69 -17.13
CA GLN A 315 -26.07 -2.90 -17.63
C GLN A 315 -26.21 -2.63 -19.15
N HIS A 316 -25.09 -2.35 -19.85
CA HIS A 316 -25.06 -1.98 -21.26
C HIS A 316 -25.83 -0.69 -21.61
N LEU A 317 -26.05 0.18 -20.62
CA LEU A 317 -26.70 1.48 -20.78
C LEU A 317 -25.66 2.56 -21.13
N TYR A 318 -24.97 2.39 -22.26
CA TYR A 318 -23.80 3.19 -22.64
C TYR A 318 -24.05 4.70 -22.70
N HIS A 319 -25.27 5.13 -23.10
CA HIS A 319 -25.62 6.55 -23.09
C HIS A 319 -25.62 7.13 -21.68
N ARG A 320 -26.26 6.45 -20.72
CA ARG A 320 -26.29 6.87 -19.31
C ARG A 320 -24.90 6.81 -18.68
N ALA A 321 -24.12 5.78 -19.02
CA ALA A 321 -22.73 5.68 -18.58
C ALA A 321 -21.89 6.87 -19.08
N TYR A 322 -22.07 7.28 -20.34
CA TYR A 322 -21.40 8.45 -20.92
C TYR A 322 -21.74 9.74 -20.16
N GLU A 323 -23.01 9.98 -19.85
CA GLU A 323 -23.47 11.16 -19.10
C GLU A 323 -22.83 11.22 -17.71
N PHE A 324 -22.80 10.11 -16.99
CA PHE A 324 -22.17 10.06 -15.67
C PHE A 324 -20.65 10.25 -15.75
N TYR A 325 -19.96 9.59 -16.70
CA TYR A 325 -18.53 9.80 -16.88
C TYR A 325 -18.18 11.26 -17.24
N ALA A 326 -19.04 11.94 -18.01
CA ALA A 326 -18.83 13.35 -18.35
C ALA A 326 -18.78 14.26 -17.11
N ASN A 327 -19.51 13.90 -16.05
CA ASN A 327 -19.57 14.65 -14.80
C ASN A 327 -18.45 14.33 -13.80
N VAL A 328 -17.53 13.41 -14.12
CA VAL A 328 -16.35 13.12 -13.31
C VAL A 328 -15.25 14.15 -13.59
N ASN A 329 -14.84 14.89 -12.56
CA ASN A 329 -13.85 15.96 -12.63
C ASN A 329 -12.65 15.77 -11.67
N GLN A 330 -12.76 14.93 -10.65
CA GLN A 330 -11.64 14.58 -9.78
C GLN A 330 -10.46 14.07 -10.61
N ALA A 331 -9.28 14.68 -10.42
CA ALA A 331 -8.09 14.40 -11.22
C ALA A 331 -7.79 12.90 -11.30
N GLU A 332 -7.81 12.20 -10.17
CA GLU A 332 -7.49 10.76 -10.08
C GLU A 332 -8.46 9.86 -10.87
N LEU A 333 -9.69 10.31 -11.14
CA LEU A 333 -10.74 9.53 -11.80
C LEU A 333 -10.98 9.95 -13.25
N VAL A 334 -10.67 11.21 -13.60
CA VAL A 334 -11.05 11.81 -14.88
C VAL A 334 -10.39 11.12 -16.06
N LEU A 335 -9.13 10.68 -15.95
CA LEU A 335 -8.45 9.98 -17.05
C LEU A 335 -9.20 8.71 -17.44
N ASN A 336 -9.59 7.90 -16.45
CA ASN A 336 -10.33 6.66 -16.69
C ASN A 336 -11.72 6.95 -17.24
N ALA A 337 -12.43 7.95 -16.70
CA ALA A 337 -13.73 8.37 -17.20
C ALA A 337 -13.68 8.82 -18.67
N ARG A 338 -12.71 9.68 -19.03
CA ARG A 338 -12.54 10.17 -20.41
C ARG A 338 -12.12 9.06 -21.37
N LYS A 339 -11.27 8.11 -20.95
CA LYS A 339 -10.94 6.90 -21.73
C LYS A 339 -12.19 6.07 -22.07
N LYS A 340 -13.11 5.88 -21.10
CA LYS A 340 -14.38 5.20 -21.32
C LYS A 340 -15.29 5.96 -22.30
N MET A 341 -15.40 7.28 -22.14
CA MET A 341 -16.17 8.12 -23.07
C MET A 341 -15.62 8.06 -24.50
N VAL A 342 -14.30 8.10 -24.66
CA VAL A 342 -13.62 7.91 -25.95
C VAL A 342 -13.97 6.55 -26.55
N ALA A 343 -13.87 5.47 -25.77
CA ALA A 343 -14.21 4.13 -26.25
C ALA A 343 -15.68 4.04 -26.71
N PHE A 344 -16.62 4.63 -25.97
CA PHE A 344 -18.04 4.68 -26.36
C PHE A 344 -18.26 5.48 -27.65
N ALA A 345 -17.57 6.60 -27.83
CA ALA A 345 -17.64 7.38 -29.06
C ALA A 345 -17.10 6.60 -30.27
N LEU A 346 -15.99 5.86 -30.11
CA LEU A 346 -15.42 5.01 -31.16
C LEU A 346 -16.34 3.84 -31.53
N LEU A 347 -16.95 3.18 -30.53
CA LEU A 347 -17.95 2.12 -30.77
C LEU A 347 -19.16 2.61 -31.57
N GLN A 348 -19.52 3.89 -31.42
CA GLN A 348 -20.59 4.53 -32.19
C GLN A 348 -20.12 5.08 -33.54
N ASN A 349 -18.88 4.78 -33.96
CA ASN A 349 -18.25 5.30 -35.17
C ASN A 349 -18.21 6.84 -35.20
N GLN A 350 -17.95 7.48 -34.06
CA GLN A 350 -17.84 8.94 -33.88
C GLN A 350 -16.41 9.37 -33.49
N PRO A 351 -15.42 9.22 -34.38
CA PRO A 351 -14.04 9.58 -34.10
C PRO A 351 -13.81 11.06 -33.76
N ASN A 352 -14.59 11.96 -34.36
CA ASN A 352 -14.45 13.40 -34.10
C ASN A 352 -14.87 13.76 -32.67
N THR A 353 -15.91 13.10 -32.15
CA THR A 353 -16.32 13.24 -30.74
C THR A 353 -15.22 12.74 -29.82
N ALA A 354 -14.62 11.58 -30.13
CA ALA A 354 -13.51 11.02 -29.37
C ALA A 354 -12.29 11.97 -29.32
N LEU A 355 -11.93 12.56 -30.45
CA LEU A 355 -10.86 13.56 -30.52
C LEU A 355 -11.19 14.84 -29.73
N SER A 356 -12.44 15.28 -29.73
CA SER A 356 -12.88 16.43 -28.91
C SER A 356 -12.68 16.16 -27.42
N ILE A 357 -13.11 14.99 -26.93
CA ILE A 357 -12.97 14.58 -25.52
C ILE A 357 -11.49 14.60 -25.10
N ILE A 358 -10.59 14.16 -25.97
CA ILE A 358 -9.14 14.14 -25.71
C ILE A 358 -8.56 15.55 -25.68
N ASN A 359 -8.98 16.43 -26.60
CA ASN A 359 -8.56 17.83 -26.59
C ASN A 359 -9.00 18.53 -25.29
N ASP A 360 -10.23 18.28 -24.85
CA ASP A 360 -10.76 18.81 -23.59
C ASP A 360 -9.97 18.27 -22.39
N LEU A 361 -9.67 16.96 -22.36
CA LEU A 361 -8.83 16.35 -21.33
C LEU A 361 -7.45 17.04 -21.26
N ARG A 362 -6.80 17.25 -22.41
CA ARG A 362 -5.49 17.90 -22.49
C ARG A 362 -5.52 19.34 -21.96
N GLN A 363 -6.58 20.11 -22.28
CA GLN A 363 -6.70 21.51 -21.88
C GLN A 363 -7.06 21.67 -20.41
N GLN A 364 -7.98 20.85 -19.90
CA GLN A 364 -8.50 20.97 -18.54
C GLN A 364 -7.60 20.28 -17.51
N TYR A 365 -6.88 19.23 -17.91
CA TYR A 365 -6.02 18.44 -17.02
C TYR A 365 -4.61 18.28 -17.61
N PRO A 366 -3.75 19.32 -17.54
CA PRO A 366 -2.41 19.31 -18.13
C PRO A 366 -1.51 18.15 -17.66
N GLN A 367 -1.74 17.60 -16.47
CA GLN A 367 -1.04 16.41 -15.99
C GLN A 367 -1.25 15.17 -16.88
N TYR A 368 -2.40 15.08 -17.56
CA TYR A 368 -2.76 14.02 -18.50
C TYR A 368 -2.54 14.41 -19.96
N ALA A 369 -1.83 15.52 -20.23
CA ALA A 369 -1.59 15.97 -21.60
C ALA A 369 -0.85 14.91 -22.44
N HIS A 370 0.12 14.20 -21.83
CA HIS A 370 0.83 13.11 -22.49
C HIS A 370 -0.05 11.87 -22.72
N ASP A 371 -0.94 11.51 -21.80
CA ASP A 371 -1.94 10.45 -22.03
C ASP A 371 -2.89 10.82 -23.18
N ALA A 372 -3.29 12.09 -23.24
CA ALA A 372 -4.12 12.62 -24.31
C ALA A 372 -3.42 12.51 -25.68
N ASP A 373 -2.10 12.76 -25.75
CA ASP A 373 -1.32 12.57 -26.98
C ASP A 373 -1.28 11.10 -27.44
N ILE A 374 -1.13 10.17 -26.51
CA ILE A 374 -1.16 8.73 -26.79
C ILE A 374 -2.53 8.31 -27.32
N LEU A 375 -3.61 8.68 -26.62
CA LEU A 375 -4.96 8.37 -27.04
C LEU A 375 -5.32 8.99 -28.40
N GLN A 376 -4.86 10.22 -28.67
CA GLN A 376 -5.06 10.87 -29.96
C GLN A 376 -4.37 10.09 -31.09
N ALA A 377 -3.11 9.68 -30.87
CA ALA A 377 -2.36 8.91 -31.85
C ALA A 377 -3.02 7.55 -32.13
N ASP A 378 -3.49 6.86 -31.10
CA ASP A 378 -4.21 5.58 -31.25
C ASP A 378 -5.47 5.73 -32.11
N ILE A 379 -6.26 6.78 -31.87
CA ILE A 379 -7.46 7.07 -32.67
C ILE A 379 -7.11 7.37 -34.13
N LEU A 380 -6.07 8.17 -34.39
CA LEU A 380 -5.61 8.46 -35.74
C LEU A 380 -5.12 7.19 -36.45
N HIS A 381 -4.40 6.33 -35.74
CA HIS A 381 -3.93 5.05 -36.24
C HIS A 381 -5.11 4.14 -36.65
N GLN A 382 -6.15 4.02 -35.81
CA GLN A 382 -7.35 3.24 -36.11
C GLN A 382 -8.14 3.80 -37.32
N GLN A 383 -8.03 5.10 -37.60
CA GLN A 383 -8.60 5.73 -38.80
C GLN A 383 -7.75 5.55 -40.06
N GLY A 384 -6.62 4.84 -39.99
CA GLY A 384 -5.67 4.70 -41.10
C GLY A 384 -4.77 5.91 -41.33
N LYS A 385 -4.81 6.93 -40.44
CA LYS A 385 -3.97 8.13 -40.51
C LYS A 385 -2.63 7.90 -39.81
N HIS A 386 -1.87 6.92 -40.31
CA HIS A 386 -0.65 6.44 -39.64
C HIS A 386 0.45 7.50 -39.52
N ASP A 387 0.61 8.37 -40.53
CA ASP A 387 1.64 9.42 -40.49
C ASP A 387 1.31 10.52 -39.49
N ASP A 388 0.03 10.90 -39.38
CA ASP A 388 -0.42 11.87 -38.38
C ASP A 388 -0.23 11.31 -36.96
N ALA A 389 -0.58 10.03 -36.74
CA ALA A 389 -0.39 9.35 -35.46
C ALA A 389 1.09 9.34 -35.03
N LYS A 390 2.00 8.99 -35.95
CA LYS A 390 3.45 9.05 -35.72
C LYS A 390 3.92 10.47 -35.41
N SER A 391 3.42 11.48 -36.14
CA SER A 391 3.78 12.88 -35.94
C SER A 391 3.42 13.37 -34.53
N ILE A 392 2.20 13.04 -34.06
CA ILE A 392 1.74 13.40 -32.70
C ILE A 392 2.68 12.83 -31.63
N LEU A 393 3.01 11.53 -31.70
CA LEU A 393 3.90 10.92 -30.71
C LEU A 393 5.36 11.40 -30.81
N ALA A 394 5.84 11.69 -32.02
CA ALA A 394 7.16 12.28 -32.21
C ALA A 394 7.27 13.67 -31.55
N MET A 395 6.23 14.50 -31.67
CA MET A 395 6.16 15.80 -30.97
C MET A 395 6.03 15.62 -29.44
N ALA A 396 5.26 14.63 -28.99
CA ALA A 396 5.15 14.31 -27.56
C ALA A 396 6.50 13.89 -26.97
N LEU A 397 7.30 13.09 -27.69
CA LEU A 397 8.67 12.71 -27.26
C LEU A 397 9.60 13.92 -27.14
N GLN A 398 9.45 14.94 -28.00
CA GLN A 398 10.21 16.18 -27.88
C GLN A 398 9.78 17.02 -26.68
N THR A 399 8.48 17.02 -26.37
CA THR A 399 7.87 17.87 -25.33
C THR A 399 8.08 17.29 -23.93
N TYR A 400 7.81 16.01 -23.73
CA TYR A 400 7.87 15.36 -22.42
C TYR A 400 9.12 14.49 -22.22
N GLY A 401 10.01 14.44 -23.20
CA GLY A 401 11.20 13.60 -23.19
C GLY A 401 10.89 12.11 -23.36
N ASN A 402 11.83 11.26 -22.94
CA ASN A 402 11.76 9.80 -23.07
C ASN A 402 10.83 9.15 -22.03
N LYS A 403 9.62 9.68 -21.82
CA LYS A 403 8.61 8.99 -21.00
C LYS A 403 8.30 7.63 -21.63
N GLU A 404 8.34 6.59 -20.82
CA GLU A 404 8.12 5.20 -21.23
C GLU A 404 6.83 5.01 -22.04
N ALA A 405 5.70 5.49 -21.54
CA ALA A 405 4.40 5.30 -22.18
C ALA A 405 4.36 5.87 -23.62
N ILE A 406 4.95 7.06 -23.83
CA ILE A 406 5.03 7.66 -25.18
C ILE A 406 6.02 6.87 -26.04
N LEU A 407 7.16 6.50 -25.48
CA LEU A 407 8.20 5.74 -26.18
C LEU A 407 7.64 4.41 -26.69
N TYR A 408 6.94 3.68 -25.82
CA TYR A 408 6.27 2.43 -26.16
C TYR A 408 5.17 2.64 -27.20
N ALA A 409 4.24 3.57 -26.99
CA ALA A 409 3.18 3.87 -27.95
C ALA A 409 3.76 4.21 -29.33
N TYR A 410 4.85 4.97 -29.39
CA TYR A 410 5.52 5.30 -30.65
C TYR A 410 6.11 4.07 -31.32
N THR A 411 6.74 3.15 -30.57
CA THR A 411 7.23 1.89 -31.14
C THR A 411 6.13 1.04 -31.77
N GLN A 412 4.90 1.07 -31.24
CA GLN A 412 3.77 0.32 -31.80
C GLN A 412 3.33 0.87 -33.16
N LEU A 413 3.54 2.16 -33.43
CA LEU A 413 3.20 2.78 -34.72
C LEU A 413 4.27 2.61 -35.80
N LEU A 414 5.47 2.17 -35.43
CA LEU A 414 6.58 2.00 -36.36
C LEU A 414 6.48 0.67 -37.10
N ASP A 415 6.72 0.70 -38.40
CA ASP A 415 6.73 -0.49 -39.25
C ASP A 415 7.98 -1.34 -38.98
N ASN A 416 7.82 -2.66 -38.97
CA ASN A 416 8.92 -3.57 -38.64
C ASN A 416 10.05 -3.53 -39.69
N GLN A 417 9.76 -3.23 -40.96
CA GLN A 417 10.75 -3.22 -42.04
C GLN A 417 11.21 -1.80 -42.37
N ARG A 418 10.28 -0.88 -42.59
CA ARG A 418 10.59 0.49 -43.03
C ARG A 418 11.26 1.31 -41.94
N ASP A 419 10.81 1.14 -40.70
CA ASP A 419 11.27 1.92 -39.55
C ASP A 419 12.21 1.10 -38.63
N PHE A 420 12.73 -0.02 -39.13
CA PHE A 420 13.49 -1.01 -38.34
C PHE A 420 14.55 -0.39 -37.43
N ALA A 421 15.44 0.43 -37.99
CA ALA A 421 16.56 1.03 -37.24
C ALA A 421 16.07 1.90 -36.07
N LEU A 422 15.03 2.70 -36.29
CA LEU A 422 14.45 3.55 -35.26
C LEU A 422 13.73 2.69 -34.21
N LYS A 423 12.86 1.76 -34.63
CA LYS A 423 12.11 0.89 -33.72
C LYS A 423 13.03 0.04 -32.85
N GLN A 424 14.11 -0.51 -33.43
CA GLN A 424 15.13 -1.26 -32.71
C GLN A 424 15.82 -0.40 -31.66
N GLN A 425 16.18 0.85 -31.99
CA GLN A 425 16.81 1.78 -31.05
C GLN A 425 15.88 2.09 -29.87
N LEU A 426 14.59 2.35 -30.13
CA LEU A 426 13.62 2.69 -29.10
C LEU A 426 13.30 1.49 -28.20
N LEU A 427 13.08 0.30 -28.77
CA LEU A 427 12.87 -0.93 -28.00
C LEU A 427 14.11 -1.30 -27.19
N THR A 428 15.31 -1.15 -27.74
CA THR A 428 16.57 -1.37 -26.99
C THR A 428 16.63 -0.45 -25.76
N ARG A 429 16.24 0.82 -25.91
CA ARG A 429 16.15 1.76 -24.78
C ARG A 429 15.13 1.32 -23.73
N LEU A 430 13.93 0.90 -24.16
CA LEU A 430 12.90 0.37 -23.26
C LEU A 430 13.41 -0.84 -22.47
N THR A 431 14.02 -1.82 -23.15
CA THR A 431 14.57 -3.03 -22.49
C THR A 431 15.75 -2.75 -21.56
N HIS A 432 16.48 -1.64 -21.76
CA HIS A 432 17.56 -1.27 -20.86
C HIS A 432 17.05 -0.56 -19.61
N ALA A 433 16.00 0.27 -19.76
CA ALA A 433 15.37 0.96 -18.64
C ALA A 433 14.51 0.02 -17.78
N TYR A 434 13.83 -0.95 -18.41
CA TYR A 434 12.93 -1.90 -17.77
C TYR A 434 13.35 -3.33 -18.16
N PRO A 435 14.47 -3.83 -17.61
CA PRO A 435 15.01 -5.13 -17.98
C PRO A 435 14.08 -6.29 -17.61
N ASP A 436 13.25 -6.14 -16.59
CA ASP A 436 12.36 -7.18 -16.06
C ASP A 436 10.98 -7.19 -16.76
N ASP A 437 10.69 -6.17 -17.58
CA ASP A 437 9.46 -6.14 -18.37
C ASP A 437 9.58 -7.06 -19.60
N SER A 438 8.94 -8.23 -19.49
CA SER A 438 8.97 -9.25 -20.54
C SER A 438 8.30 -8.81 -21.84
N LEU A 439 7.38 -7.83 -21.83
CA LEU A 439 6.72 -7.31 -23.04
C LEU A 439 7.71 -6.56 -23.92
N TYR A 440 8.57 -5.72 -23.33
CA TYR A 440 9.57 -4.96 -24.10
C TYR A 440 10.65 -5.86 -24.66
N VAL A 441 11.08 -6.86 -23.87
CA VAL A 441 12.03 -7.89 -24.32
C VAL A 441 11.42 -8.68 -25.47
N LEU A 442 10.15 -9.06 -25.37
CA LEU A 442 9.43 -9.81 -26.40
C LEU A 442 9.34 -9.01 -27.69
N ASN A 443 8.87 -7.76 -27.63
CA ASN A 443 8.73 -6.90 -28.81
C ASN A 443 10.08 -6.67 -29.51
N LEU A 444 11.18 -6.58 -28.76
CA LEU A 444 12.53 -6.50 -29.34
C LEU A 444 12.94 -7.82 -30.01
N ALA A 445 12.67 -8.96 -29.37
CA ALA A 445 12.95 -10.28 -29.94
C ALA A 445 12.18 -10.48 -31.27
N GLU A 446 10.90 -10.13 -31.29
CA GLU A 446 10.03 -10.17 -32.46
C GLU A 446 10.59 -9.32 -33.59
N LEU A 447 10.89 -8.05 -33.32
CA LEU A 447 11.43 -7.13 -34.33
C LEU A 447 12.71 -7.68 -34.99
N LEU A 448 13.61 -8.23 -34.17
CA LEU A 448 14.88 -8.77 -34.64
C LEU A 448 14.68 -10.02 -35.51
N LEU A 449 13.80 -10.94 -35.09
CA LEU A 449 13.55 -12.20 -35.80
C LEU A 449 12.70 -12.02 -37.07
N ASP A 450 11.83 -11.01 -37.11
CA ASP A 450 11.05 -10.67 -38.30
C ASP A 450 11.94 -10.10 -39.41
N ASN A 451 13.01 -9.37 -39.07
CA ASN A 451 13.95 -8.77 -40.02
C ASN A 451 15.14 -9.67 -40.35
N ASP A 452 15.65 -10.41 -39.35
CA ASP A 452 16.70 -11.42 -39.51
C ASP A 452 16.28 -12.70 -38.77
N PRO A 453 15.78 -13.72 -39.49
CA PRO A 453 15.35 -14.98 -38.90
C PRO A 453 16.46 -15.72 -38.13
N ASN A 454 17.73 -15.43 -38.45
CA ASN A 454 18.90 -16.01 -37.82
C ASN A 454 19.51 -15.11 -36.74
N SER A 455 18.80 -14.07 -36.30
CA SER A 455 19.27 -13.14 -35.29
C SER A 455 19.54 -13.86 -33.97
N VAL A 456 20.82 -14.09 -33.67
CA VAL A 456 21.28 -14.70 -32.41
C VAL A 456 20.75 -13.91 -31.21
N LYS A 457 20.78 -12.57 -31.29
CA LYS A 457 20.25 -11.70 -30.24
C LYS A 457 18.74 -11.88 -30.07
N GLY A 458 17.97 -11.94 -31.17
CA GLY A 458 16.53 -12.18 -31.12
C GLY A 458 16.18 -13.51 -30.46
N GLN A 459 16.90 -14.57 -30.82
CA GLN A 459 16.72 -15.91 -30.23
C GLN A 459 17.05 -15.93 -28.73
N GLN A 460 18.15 -15.28 -28.32
CA GLN A 460 18.52 -15.19 -26.89
C GLN A 460 17.47 -14.44 -26.06
N LEU A 461 16.89 -13.37 -26.60
CA LEU A 461 15.85 -12.60 -25.91
C LEU A 461 14.56 -13.41 -25.76
N ALA A 462 14.14 -14.13 -26.81
CA ALA A 462 12.98 -15.03 -26.73
C ALA A 462 13.24 -16.18 -25.74
N GLN A 463 14.44 -16.78 -25.77
CA GLN A 463 14.83 -17.84 -24.82
C GLN A 463 14.78 -17.35 -23.37
N ARG A 464 15.28 -16.15 -23.10
CA ARG A 464 15.23 -15.56 -21.77
C ARG A 464 13.81 -15.45 -21.20
N ILE A 465 12.81 -15.17 -22.04
CA ILE A 465 11.40 -15.13 -21.61
C ILE A 465 10.84 -16.54 -21.42
N ALA A 466 11.21 -17.48 -22.31
CA ALA A 466 10.78 -18.87 -22.21
C ALA A 466 11.35 -19.59 -20.96
N ASP A 467 12.54 -19.19 -20.50
CA ASP A 467 13.21 -19.79 -19.34
C ASP A 467 12.70 -19.28 -17.98
N VAL A 468 11.82 -18.27 -17.94
CA VAL A 468 11.27 -17.73 -16.68
C VAL A 468 10.37 -18.79 -16.01
N PRO A 469 10.69 -19.25 -14.78
CA PRO A 469 9.92 -20.27 -14.07
C PRO A 469 8.46 -19.87 -13.85
N PHE A 470 7.53 -20.84 -13.84
CA PHE A 470 6.10 -20.57 -13.63
C PHE A 470 5.75 -19.99 -12.26
N ASP A 471 6.60 -20.23 -11.25
CA ASP A 471 6.46 -19.70 -9.89
C ASP A 471 7.15 -18.35 -9.69
N ASP A 472 7.83 -17.82 -10.72
CA ASP A 472 8.46 -16.51 -10.68
C ASP A 472 7.38 -15.40 -10.80
N PRO A 473 7.39 -14.37 -9.93
CA PRO A 473 6.47 -13.24 -10.02
C PRO A 473 6.47 -12.50 -11.37
N ASN A 474 7.56 -12.57 -12.14
CA ASN A 474 7.70 -11.93 -13.45
C ASN A 474 7.24 -12.84 -14.61
N HIS A 475 6.77 -14.05 -14.32
CA HIS A 475 6.23 -14.95 -15.33
C HIS A 475 4.89 -14.43 -15.87
N ASP A 476 4.88 -14.05 -17.14
CA ASP A 476 3.66 -13.79 -17.89
C ASP A 476 3.39 -14.95 -18.86
N HIS A 477 2.27 -15.64 -18.65
CA HIS A 477 1.91 -16.82 -19.43
C HIS A 477 1.73 -16.52 -20.93
N HIS A 478 1.21 -15.33 -21.28
CA HIS A 478 1.03 -14.93 -22.67
C HIS A 478 2.37 -14.60 -23.33
N HIS A 479 3.26 -13.89 -22.64
CA HIS A 479 4.59 -13.57 -23.17
C HIS A 479 5.46 -14.82 -23.31
N HIS A 480 5.43 -15.71 -22.31
CA HIS A 480 6.11 -17.02 -22.35
C HIS A 480 5.69 -17.82 -23.59
N ARG A 481 4.38 -17.96 -23.78
CA ARG A 481 3.81 -18.67 -24.93
C ARG A 481 4.27 -18.07 -26.27
N ARG A 482 4.20 -16.76 -26.39
CA ARG A 482 4.57 -16.04 -27.62
C ARG A 482 6.08 -16.14 -27.89
N ALA A 483 6.91 -16.15 -26.85
CA ALA A 483 8.33 -16.41 -26.96
C ALA A 483 8.64 -17.83 -27.48
N ILE A 484 7.95 -18.86 -26.97
CA ILE A 484 8.06 -20.24 -27.48
C ILE A 484 7.68 -20.31 -28.96
N GLN A 485 6.60 -19.65 -29.38
CA GLN A 485 6.21 -19.58 -30.79
C GLN A 485 7.30 -18.95 -31.68
N LEU A 486 7.99 -17.91 -31.19
CA LEU A 486 9.10 -17.28 -31.93
C LEU A 486 10.29 -18.23 -32.06
N LEU A 487 10.65 -18.94 -31.00
CA LEU A 487 11.74 -19.93 -31.01
C LEU A 487 11.41 -21.08 -31.96
N ALA A 488 10.17 -21.58 -31.93
CA ALA A 488 9.71 -22.63 -32.83
C ALA A 488 9.73 -22.18 -34.30
N ARG A 489 9.30 -20.95 -34.60
CA ARG A 489 9.40 -20.38 -35.95
C ARG A 489 10.86 -20.30 -36.42
N GLY A 490 11.77 -19.90 -35.54
CA GLY A 490 13.21 -19.88 -35.80
C GLY A 490 13.76 -21.27 -36.10
N ALA A 491 13.45 -22.26 -35.26
CA ALA A 491 13.86 -23.65 -35.43
C ALA A 491 13.32 -24.26 -36.73
N LEU A 492 12.05 -23.98 -37.07
CA LEU A 492 11.43 -24.47 -38.30
C LEU A 492 12.16 -23.95 -39.54
N ARG A 493 12.55 -22.67 -39.56
CA ARG A 493 13.32 -22.07 -40.66
C ARG A 493 14.74 -22.64 -40.77
N GLN A 494 15.32 -23.07 -39.66
CA GLN A 494 16.63 -23.73 -39.63
C GLN A 494 16.56 -25.21 -40.01
N GLY A 495 15.36 -25.76 -40.25
CA GLY A 495 15.15 -27.18 -40.53
C GLY A 495 15.28 -28.08 -39.28
N ASP A 496 15.32 -27.49 -38.08
CA ASP A 496 15.40 -28.24 -36.82
C ASP A 496 14.00 -28.64 -36.36
N HIS A 497 13.39 -29.56 -37.11
CA HIS A 497 12.02 -30.01 -36.90
C HIS A 497 11.83 -30.68 -35.53
N ALA A 498 12.86 -31.33 -34.98
CA ALA A 498 12.82 -31.93 -33.64
C ALA A 498 12.62 -30.88 -32.55
N LYS A 499 13.32 -29.74 -32.62
CA LYS A 499 13.11 -28.63 -31.67
C LYS A 499 11.72 -28.00 -31.80
N VAL A 500 11.19 -27.89 -33.01
CA VAL A 500 9.82 -27.35 -33.20
C VAL A 500 8.79 -28.21 -32.47
N VAL A 501 8.89 -29.54 -32.58
CA VAL A 501 8.03 -30.47 -31.84
C VAL A 501 8.21 -30.28 -30.34
N ALA A 502 9.46 -30.22 -29.85
CA ALA A 502 9.74 -30.04 -28.43
C ALA A 502 9.15 -28.73 -27.86
N TYR A 503 9.13 -27.65 -28.63
CA TYR A 503 8.55 -26.38 -28.20
C TYR A 503 7.03 -26.37 -28.20
N LEU A 504 6.40 -26.98 -29.22
CA LEU A 504 4.99 -26.71 -29.50
C LEU A 504 4.04 -27.86 -29.11
N GLN A 505 4.52 -29.09 -28.94
CA GLN A 505 3.66 -30.27 -28.76
C GLN A 505 2.78 -30.15 -27.51
N ASP A 506 3.39 -29.90 -26.35
CA ASP A 506 2.66 -29.77 -25.09
C ASP A 506 1.79 -28.51 -25.09
N MET A 507 2.30 -27.43 -25.68
CA MET A 507 1.57 -26.18 -25.81
C MET A 507 0.26 -26.35 -26.60
N TYR A 508 0.30 -27.04 -27.75
CA TYR A 508 -0.89 -27.34 -28.55
C TYR A 508 -1.87 -28.28 -27.83
N ALA A 509 -1.35 -29.24 -27.06
CA ALA A 509 -2.18 -30.16 -26.28
C ALA A 509 -2.95 -29.46 -25.16
N ILE A 510 -2.36 -28.42 -24.56
CA ILE A 510 -2.98 -27.59 -23.51
C ILE A 510 -4.01 -26.64 -24.13
N GLU A 511 -3.62 -25.88 -25.15
CA GLU A 511 -4.48 -24.92 -25.83
C GLU A 511 -4.24 -24.97 -27.34
N ALA A 512 -5.21 -25.55 -28.05
CA ALA A 512 -5.11 -25.72 -29.49
C ALA A 512 -5.17 -24.36 -30.20
N ASP A 513 -4.09 -24.00 -30.88
CA ASP A 513 -3.97 -22.83 -31.75
C ASP A 513 -3.62 -23.28 -33.17
N LEU A 514 -4.28 -22.66 -34.16
CA LEU A 514 -4.13 -23.06 -35.56
C LEU A 514 -2.71 -22.84 -36.09
N GLN A 515 -2.06 -21.70 -35.76
CA GLN A 515 -0.72 -21.41 -36.26
C GLN A 515 0.32 -22.35 -35.63
N VAL A 516 0.16 -22.65 -34.35
CA VAL A 516 0.97 -23.64 -33.63
C VAL A 516 0.80 -25.02 -34.24
N GLY A 517 -0.43 -25.44 -34.50
CA GLY A 517 -0.75 -26.70 -35.15
C GLY A 517 -0.15 -26.81 -36.56
N ILE A 518 -0.19 -25.75 -37.35
CA ILE A 518 0.44 -25.71 -38.69
C ILE A 518 1.97 -25.86 -38.57
N MET A 519 2.63 -25.15 -37.65
CA MET A 519 4.08 -25.28 -37.43
C MET A 519 4.46 -26.69 -36.97
N LEU A 520 3.66 -27.30 -36.08
CA LEU A 520 3.82 -28.69 -35.66
C LEU A 520 3.64 -29.67 -36.82
N LEU A 521 2.64 -29.46 -37.67
CA LEU A 521 2.38 -30.30 -38.85
C LEU A 521 3.57 -30.24 -39.81
N SER A 522 4.09 -29.04 -40.09
CA SER A 522 5.31 -28.87 -40.88
C SER A 522 6.52 -29.55 -40.26
N ALA A 523 6.64 -29.56 -38.94
CA ALA A 523 7.71 -30.25 -38.23
C ALA A 523 7.59 -31.78 -38.32
N TYR A 524 6.41 -32.36 -38.07
CA TYR A 524 6.19 -33.80 -38.20
C TYR A 524 6.43 -34.28 -39.65
N HIS A 525 5.99 -33.50 -40.63
CA HIS A 525 6.28 -33.79 -42.03
C HIS A 525 7.79 -33.77 -42.32
N GLY A 526 8.51 -32.75 -41.84
CA GLY A 526 9.97 -32.68 -41.97
C GLY A 526 10.75 -33.81 -41.27
N LEU A 527 10.15 -34.44 -40.26
CA LEU A 527 10.67 -35.63 -39.58
C LEU A 527 10.26 -36.96 -40.25
N ASN A 528 9.43 -36.92 -41.30
CA ASN A 528 8.78 -38.09 -41.91
C ASN A 528 7.93 -38.93 -40.92
N ASP A 529 7.35 -38.29 -39.89
CA ASP A 529 6.44 -38.96 -38.95
C ASP A 529 5.00 -38.92 -39.47
N GLN A 530 4.73 -39.76 -40.47
CA GLN A 530 3.43 -39.77 -41.16
C GLN A 530 2.26 -40.06 -40.21
N GLN A 531 2.49 -40.85 -39.15
CA GLN A 531 1.45 -41.18 -38.18
C GLN A 531 1.00 -39.93 -37.41
N GLN A 532 1.94 -39.09 -36.97
CA GLN A 532 1.61 -37.84 -36.29
C GLN A 532 1.04 -36.79 -37.25
N VAL A 533 1.52 -36.76 -38.50
CA VAL A 533 0.95 -35.89 -39.55
C VAL A 533 -0.53 -36.18 -39.74
N ASP A 534 -0.91 -37.44 -40.01
CA ASP A 534 -2.31 -37.82 -40.27
C ASP A 534 -3.20 -37.53 -39.04
N LYS A 535 -2.68 -37.81 -37.84
CA LYS A 535 -3.38 -37.57 -36.58
C LYS A 535 -3.62 -36.08 -36.34
N LEU A 536 -2.58 -35.25 -36.47
CA LEU A 536 -2.68 -33.80 -36.23
C LEU A 536 -3.52 -33.12 -37.31
N LEU A 537 -3.39 -33.55 -38.57
CA LEU A 537 -4.23 -33.04 -39.66
C LEU A 537 -5.71 -33.29 -39.39
N THR A 538 -6.07 -34.52 -38.97
CA THR A 538 -7.44 -34.86 -38.60
C THR A 538 -7.96 -33.99 -37.44
N ASP A 539 -7.14 -33.78 -36.41
CA ASP A 539 -7.50 -32.95 -35.26
C ASP A 539 -7.68 -31.47 -35.66
N LEU A 540 -6.80 -30.92 -36.51
CA LEU A 540 -6.92 -29.56 -37.03
C LEU A 540 -8.19 -29.37 -37.86
N GLN A 541 -8.53 -30.34 -38.72
CA GLN A 541 -9.76 -30.32 -39.51
C GLN A 541 -11.01 -30.33 -38.61
N GLN A 542 -11.03 -31.18 -37.58
CA GLN A 542 -12.14 -31.26 -36.64
C GLN A 542 -12.33 -29.99 -35.82
N ARG A 543 -11.23 -29.35 -35.38
CA ARG A 543 -11.27 -28.16 -34.52
C ARG A 543 -11.52 -26.86 -35.29
N PHE A 544 -10.97 -26.73 -36.50
CA PHE A 544 -10.93 -25.45 -37.22
C PHE A 544 -11.68 -25.47 -38.57
N GLY A 545 -12.18 -26.62 -39.04
CA GLY A 545 -13.20 -26.70 -40.10
C GLY A 545 -12.71 -26.45 -41.54
N TYR A 546 -11.50 -26.87 -41.90
CA TYR A 546 -10.94 -26.72 -43.26
C TYR A 546 -10.84 -28.05 -44.03
N ASP A 547 -11.04 -28.03 -45.36
CA ASP A 547 -10.87 -29.19 -46.27
C ASP A 547 -9.39 -29.38 -46.70
N ASP A 548 -9.02 -30.63 -47.08
CA ASP A 548 -7.67 -31.07 -47.46
C ASP A 548 -6.91 -30.11 -48.40
N ALA A 549 -7.61 -29.45 -49.33
CA ALA A 549 -7.03 -28.56 -50.35
C ALA A 549 -6.29 -27.33 -49.79
N TYR A 550 -6.61 -26.89 -48.57
CA TYR A 550 -5.94 -25.75 -47.94
C TYR A 550 -4.53 -26.12 -47.45
N PHE A 551 -4.36 -27.35 -46.96
CA PHE A 551 -3.09 -27.85 -46.45
C PHE A 551 -2.18 -28.42 -47.55
N SER A 552 -2.75 -28.86 -48.68
CA SER A 552 -1.96 -29.31 -49.85
C SER A 552 -1.14 -28.19 -50.52
N ASN A 553 -1.49 -26.92 -50.30
CA ASN A 553 -0.74 -25.79 -50.89
C ASN A 553 0.53 -25.41 -50.10
N LEU A 554 0.72 -25.94 -48.89
CA LEU A 554 1.95 -25.75 -48.10
C LEU A 554 3.15 -26.50 -48.71
N ASP A 555 2.91 -27.50 -49.56
CA ASP A 555 3.94 -28.25 -50.31
C ASP A 555 4.71 -27.40 -51.34
N SER A 556 4.17 -26.22 -51.73
CA SER A 556 4.70 -25.42 -52.84
C SER A 556 5.57 -24.23 -52.44
N ASN A 557 5.69 -23.91 -51.14
CA ASN A 557 6.42 -22.75 -50.63
C ASN A 557 7.65 -23.11 -49.79
N SER A 558 8.42 -24.12 -50.23
CA SER A 558 9.82 -24.25 -49.81
C SER A 558 10.66 -23.15 -50.46
N PRO A 559 11.36 -22.26 -49.71
CA PRO A 559 12.30 -21.32 -50.29
C PRO A 559 13.58 -22.07 -50.64
N ASN A 560 13.58 -22.71 -51.80
CA ASN A 560 14.79 -22.99 -52.55
C ASN A 560 14.74 -22.17 -53.85
N LYS A 561 14.83 -20.85 -53.70
CA LYS A 561 15.49 -19.89 -54.61
C LYS A 561 15.44 -18.47 -54.06
#